data_AF-K9UZX6-F1
#
_entry.id   AF-K9UZX6-F1
#
_cell.length_a   1.000
_cell.length_b   1.000
_cell.length_c   1.000
_cell.angle_alpha   90.00
_cell.angle_beta   90.00
_cell.angle_gamma   90.00
#
_symmetry.space_group_name_H-M   'P 1'
#
loop_
_entity.id
_entity.type
_entity.pdbx_description
1 polymer ?
#
loop_
_entity_poly.entity_id
_entity_poly.type
_entity_poly.pdbx_seq_one_letter_code
_entity_poly.pdbx_strand_id
1 'polypeptide(L)'
;MMQFNPNPSANLDVQRQIQYPVGNGFKSFFARAIIFKSFVSMLLGDNSLQTVGDMVDGLLQTPAYDLTAQHLKQYPACAALICDRYIPPAHDLEALLTYPQDSLGYIYAATMKKAGFDPNLHAGMAAESDAHYVELRLSQTHDIWHIITRHVLKLAS
;
A
#
# COMPACT_ATOMS: atom_id res chain seq x y z
N MET A 1 26.69 1.09 -35.29
CA MET A 1 25.83 0.15 -34.53
C MET A 1 26.46 -0.04 -33.16
N MET A 2 25.85 0.54 -32.13
CA MET A 2 26.35 0.53 -30.75
C MET A 2 25.85 -0.76 -30.08
N GLN A 3 26.77 -1.66 -29.71
CA GLN A 3 26.43 -2.91 -29.05
C GLN A 3 26.09 -2.63 -27.59
N PHE A 4 24.84 -2.88 -27.20
CA PHE A 4 24.38 -2.85 -25.82
C PHE A 4 24.91 -4.12 -25.14
N ASN A 5 25.87 -3.97 -24.24
CA ASN A 5 26.41 -5.08 -23.44
C ASN A 5 25.71 -5.06 -22.07
N PRO A 6 24.76 -5.97 -21.77
CA PRO A 6 24.15 -6.01 -20.45
C PRO A 6 25.17 -6.59 -19.46
N ASN A 7 25.64 -5.75 -18.55
CA ASN A 7 26.60 -6.16 -17.52
C ASN A 7 25.92 -7.12 -16.51
N PRO A 8 26.31 -8.41 -16.43
CA PRO A 8 25.66 -9.39 -15.56
C PRO A 8 25.96 -9.20 -14.06
N SER A 9 26.86 -8.28 -13.71
CA SER A 9 27.25 -8.01 -12.32
C SER A 9 26.24 -7.15 -11.54
N ALA A 10 25.40 -6.36 -12.22
CA ALA A 10 24.40 -5.53 -11.53
C ALA A 10 23.31 -6.34 -10.80
N ASN A 11 23.03 -7.57 -11.24
CA ASN A 11 22.06 -8.46 -10.57
C ASN A 11 22.66 -9.24 -9.39
N LEU A 12 23.98 -9.41 -9.34
CA LEU A 12 24.65 -10.19 -8.29
C LEU A 12 24.90 -9.37 -7.02
N ASP A 13 24.94 -8.04 -7.12
CA ASP A 13 25.09 -7.16 -5.96
C ASP A 13 23.78 -6.89 -5.23
N VAL A 14 22.63 -6.94 -5.93
CA VAL A 14 21.29 -6.85 -5.32
C VAL A 14 21.01 -8.07 -4.43
N GLN A 15 21.51 -9.26 -4.78
CA GLN A 15 21.32 -10.47 -3.98
C GLN A 15 22.19 -10.53 -2.71
N ARG A 16 23.26 -9.73 -2.61
CA ARG A 16 24.28 -9.90 -1.54
C ARG A 16 24.07 -9.05 -0.29
N GLN A 17 23.04 -8.19 -0.26
CA GLN A 17 22.77 -7.31 0.90
C GLN A 17 21.64 -7.79 1.80
N ILE A 18 21.13 -9.01 1.59
CA ILE A 18 20.09 -9.57 2.45
C ILE A 18 20.73 -10.40 3.56
N GLN A 19 21.38 -9.72 4.51
CA GLN A 19 21.69 -10.31 5.80
C GLN A 19 20.74 -9.72 6.84
N TYR A 20 19.51 -10.22 6.84
CA TYR A 20 18.56 -9.93 7.90
C TYR A 20 19.11 -10.51 9.21
N PRO A 21 19.14 -9.75 10.31
CA PRO A 21 19.36 -10.36 11.61
C PRO A 21 18.27 -11.42 11.79
N VAL A 22 18.68 -12.64 12.12
CA VAL A 22 17.80 -13.74 12.53
C VAL A 22 17.13 -13.31 13.85
N GLY A 23 16.13 -12.44 13.73
CA GLY A 23 15.38 -11.88 14.84
C GLY A 23 14.13 -12.71 15.08
N ASN A 24 14.21 -13.62 16.06
CA ASN A 24 13.11 -14.36 16.69
C ASN A 24 12.23 -15.17 15.72
N GLY A 25 12.65 -16.39 15.40
CA GLY A 25 11.89 -17.37 14.60
C GLY A 25 10.43 -17.60 15.06
N PHE A 26 10.11 -17.28 16.31
CA PHE A 26 8.74 -17.26 16.83
C PHE A 26 7.87 -16.19 16.14
N LYS A 27 8.31 -14.93 16.04
CA LYS A 27 7.54 -13.83 15.40
C LYS A 27 7.27 -14.11 13.92
N SER A 28 8.27 -14.64 13.21
CA SER A 28 8.13 -15.04 11.80
C SER A 28 7.13 -16.17 11.59
N PHE A 29 6.96 -17.08 12.56
CA PHE A 29 5.99 -18.17 12.46
C PHE A 29 4.55 -17.67 12.64
N PHE A 30 4.31 -16.81 13.65
CA PHE A 30 2.98 -16.21 13.86
C PHE A 30 2.56 -15.33 12.68
N ALA A 31 3.47 -14.52 12.12
CA ALA A 31 3.19 -13.73 10.93
C ALA A 31 2.71 -14.61 9.76
N ARG A 32 3.41 -15.72 9.50
CA ARG A 32 3.04 -16.69 8.45
C ARG A 32 1.68 -17.35 8.70
N ALA A 33 1.36 -17.66 9.96
CA ALA A 33 0.06 -18.22 10.34
C ALA A 33 -1.07 -17.21 10.15
N ILE A 34 -0.86 -15.94 10.49
CA ILE A 34 -1.82 -14.85 10.28
C ILE A 34 -2.06 -14.65 8.78
N ILE A 35 -1.00 -14.52 7.98
CA ILE A 35 -1.08 -14.42 6.51
C ILE A 35 -1.92 -15.58 5.96
N PHE A 36 -1.61 -16.82 6.34
CA PHE A 36 -2.33 -17.99 5.84
C PHE A 36 -3.81 -17.98 6.26
N LYS A 37 -4.11 -17.64 7.52
CA LYS A 37 -5.48 -17.51 8.02
C LYS A 37 -6.25 -16.45 7.24
N SER A 38 -5.72 -15.23 7.12
CA SER A 38 -6.38 -14.14 6.41
C SER A 38 -6.58 -14.45 4.94
N PHE A 39 -5.60 -15.11 4.30
CA PHE A 39 -5.75 -15.60 2.93
C PHE A 39 -6.91 -16.59 2.78
N VAL A 40 -6.98 -17.59 3.67
CA VAL A 40 -8.09 -18.57 3.66
C VAL A 40 -9.43 -17.87 3.91
N SER A 41 -9.52 -16.94 4.87
CA SER A 41 -10.74 -16.17 5.12
C SER A 41 -11.20 -15.37 3.88
N MET A 42 -10.27 -14.69 3.20
CA MET A 42 -10.58 -13.96 1.95
C MET A 42 -11.02 -14.90 0.83
N LEU A 43 -10.38 -16.07 0.68
CA LEU A 43 -10.81 -17.10 -0.28
C LEU A 43 -12.22 -17.62 0.02
N LEU A 44 -12.61 -17.67 1.30
CA LEU A 44 -13.95 -18.03 1.75
C LEU A 44 -14.95 -16.86 1.68
N GLY A 45 -14.52 -15.68 1.20
CA GLY A 45 -15.36 -14.52 0.91
C GLY A 45 -15.31 -13.39 1.95
N ASP A 46 -14.55 -13.54 3.04
CA ASP A 46 -14.39 -12.49 4.03
C ASP A 46 -13.36 -11.45 3.57
N ASN A 47 -13.87 -10.36 2.98
CA ASN A 47 -13.09 -9.21 2.54
C ASN A 47 -13.28 -8.02 3.49
N SER A 48 -13.52 -8.28 4.78
CA SER A 48 -13.62 -7.22 5.78
C SER A 48 -12.29 -6.47 5.97
N LEU A 49 -12.39 -5.20 6.36
CA LEU A 49 -11.20 -4.38 6.66
C LEU A 49 -10.32 -4.99 7.75
N GLN A 50 -10.91 -5.73 8.69
CA GLN A 50 -10.15 -6.44 9.71
C GLN A 50 -9.31 -7.57 9.12
N THR A 51 -9.90 -8.42 8.27
CA THR A 51 -9.18 -9.55 7.67
C THR A 51 -8.07 -9.07 6.73
N VAL A 52 -8.31 -7.99 5.99
CA VAL A 52 -7.29 -7.32 5.17
C VAL A 52 -6.20 -6.69 6.05
N GLY A 53 -6.57 -6.02 7.14
CA GLY A 53 -5.64 -5.45 8.11
C GLY A 53 -4.72 -6.50 8.72
N ASP A 54 -5.28 -7.60 9.21
CA ASP A 54 -4.52 -8.75 9.75
C ASP A 54 -3.51 -9.30 8.73
N MET A 55 -3.91 -9.37 7.44
CA MET A 55 -3.01 -9.79 6.37
C MET A 55 -1.86 -8.81 6.18
N VAL A 56 -2.16 -7.51 6.11
CA VAL A 56 -1.15 -6.45 5.94
C VAL A 56 -0.17 -6.43 7.11
N ASP A 57 -0.68 -6.51 8.34
CA ASP A 57 0.15 -6.59 9.56
C ASP A 57 1.10 -7.79 9.50
N GLY A 58 0.59 -8.95 9.08
CA GLY A 58 1.41 -10.15 8.88
C GLY A 58 2.50 -9.94 7.82
N LEU A 59 2.17 -9.29 6.70
CA LEU A 59 3.12 -9.00 5.61
C LEU A 59 4.19 -7.98 6.01
N LEU A 60 3.85 -6.98 6.83
CA LEU A 60 4.80 -6.01 7.39
C LEU A 60 5.84 -6.67 8.33
N GLN A 61 5.53 -7.84 8.91
CA GLN A 61 6.50 -8.64 9.66
C GLN A 61 7.41 -9.49 8.76
N THR A 62 7.32 -9.34 7.43
CA THR A 62 8.17 -10.02 6.45
C THR A 62 8.95 -9.00 5.61
N PRO A 63 9.99 -9.42 4.88
CA PRO A 63 10.72 -8.54 3.97
C PRO A 63 9.91 -7.95 2.80
N ALA A 64 8.64 -8.32 2.61
CA ALA A 64 7.87 -7.98 1.42
C ALA A 64 7.73 -6.46 1.22
N TYR A 65 7.35 -5.72 2.27
CA TYR A 65 7.20 -4.26 2.19
C TYR A 65 8.55 -3.53 2.18
N ASP A 66 9.58 -4.06 2.82
CA ASP A 66 10.94 -3.52 2.73
C ASP A 66 11.46 -3.58 1.29
N LEU A 67 11.27 -4.73 0.62
CA LEU A 67 11.66 -4.90 -0.79
C LEU A 67 10.83 -3.98 -1.71
N THR A 68 9.54 -3.83 -1.43
CA THR A 68 8.67 -2.88 -2.16
C THR A 68 9.19 -1.45 -2.01
N ALA A 69 9.51 -1.02 -0.78
CA ALA A 69 10.05 0.30 -0.52
C ALA A 69 11.39 0.53 -1.21
N GLN A 70 12.29 -0.45 -1.18
CA GLN A 70 13.57 -0.40 -1.89
C GLN A 70 13.38 -0.24 -3.40
N HIS A 71 12.44 -0.99 -4.00
CA HIS A 71 12.13 -0.86 -5.42
C HIS A 71 11.53 0.51 -5.75
N LEU A 72 10.56 1.00 -4.96
CA LEU A 72 9.95 2.30 -5.18
C LEU A 72 10.95 3.46 -5.09
N LYS A 73 11.96 3.36 -4.22
CA LYS A 73 13.04 4.36 -4.11
C LYS A 73 13.91 4.50 -5.36
N GLN A 74 13.81 3.58 -6.32
CA GLN A 74 14.49 3.71 -7.62
C GLN A 74 13.85 4.80 -8.49
N TYR A 75 12.61 5.21 -8.19
CA TYR A 75 11.89 6.28 -8.88
C TYR A 75 12.00 7.59 -8.08
N PRO A 76 12.57 8.69 -8.64
CA PRO A 76 12.84 9.92 -7.88
C PRO A 76 11.62 10.52 -7.18
N ALA A 77 10.45 10.52 -7.84
CA ALA A 77 9.21 11.05 -7.25
C ALA A 77 8.74 10.22 -6.04
N CYS A 78 8.84 8.89 -6.11
CA CYS A 78 8.52 8.01 -4.99
C CYS A 78 9.54 8.13 -3.87
N ALA A 79 10.83 8.22 -4.20
CA ALA A 79 11.90 8.40 -3.23
C ALA A 79 11.72 9.68 -2.40
N ALA A 80 11.33 10.79 -3.03
CA ALA A 80 11.02 12.04 -2.34
C ALA A 80 9.87 11.87 -1.35
N LEU A 81 8.74 11.29 -1.77
CA LEU A 81 7.60 11.04 -0.89
C LEU A 81 7.95 10.15 0.31
N ILE A 82 8.71 9.07 0.07
CA ILE A 82 9.15 8.16 1.13
C ILE A 82 10.09 8.85 2.11
N CYS A 83 11.03 9.65 1.61
CA CYS A 83 11.97 10.43 2.41
C CYS A 83 11.25 11.46 3.28
N ASP A 84 10.35 12.23 2.68
CA ASP A 84 9.63 13.32 3.34
C ASP A 84 8.51 12.82 4.25
N ARG A 85 8.20 11.51 4.21
CA ARG A 85 7.04 10.91 4.90
C ARG A 85 5.76 11.69 4.62
N TYR A 86 5.58 12.12 3.37
CA TYR A 86 4.47 13.00 3.02
C TYR A 86 3.13 12.35 3.33
N ILE A 87 2.32 13.01 4.19
CA ILE A 87 0.94 12.66 4.49
C ILE A 87 0.03 13.78 3.95
N PRO A 88 -0.92 13.46 3.05
CA PRO A 88 -1.83 14.47 2.54
C PRO A 88 -2.79 14.98 3.63
N PRO A 89 -3.34 16.19 3.49
CA PRO A 89 -4.42 16.66 4.35
C PRO A 89 -5.65 15.76 4.23
N ALA A 90 -6.45 15.72 5.29
CA ALA A 90 -7.72 15.00 5.31
C ALA A 90 -8.63 15.45 4.15
N HIS A 91 -9.34 14.49 3.56
CA HIS A 91 -10.28 14.77 2.48
C HIS A 91 -11.60 15.30 3.06
N ASP A 92 -11.99 16.49 2.61
CA ASP A 92 -13.32 17.07 2.86
C ASP A 92 -14.25 16.68 1.70
N LEU A 93 -15.07 15.65 1.93
CA LEU A 93 -15.99 15.16 0.91
C LEU A 93 -17.07 16.19 0.53
N GLU A 94 -17.49 17.05 1.46
CA GLU A 94 -18.50 18.07 1.17
C GLU A 94 -17.91 19.14 0.23
N ALA A 95 -16.68 19.57 0.51
CA ALA A 95 -15.98 20.50 -0.36
C ALA A 95 -15.75 19.91 -1.76
N LEU A 96 -15.30 18.66 -1.83
CA LEU A 96 -15.05 17.96 -3.11
C LEU A 96 -16.32 17.78 -3.96
N LEU A 97 -17.50 17.65 -3.34
CA LEU A 97 -18.79 17.58 -4.05
C LEU A 97 -19.21 18.91 -4.70
N THR A 98 -18.55 20.02 -4.38
CA THR A 98 -18.79 21.31 -5.04
C THR A 98 -18.02 21.48 -6.35
N TYR A 99 -17.07 20.57 -6.64
CA TYR A 99 -16.25 20.63 -7.85
C TYR A 99 -17.05 20.21 -9.10
N PRO A 100 -16.54 20.49 -10.33
CA PRO A 100 -17.18 20.03 -11.55
C PRO A 100 -17.47 18.52 -11.55
N GLN A 101 -18.61 18.12 -12.09
CA GLN A 101 -19.09 16.73 -11.99
C GLN A 101 -18.20 15.69 -12.67
N ASP A 102 -17.45 16.12 -13.68
CA ASP A 102 -16.47 15.33 -14.43
C ASP A 102 -15.06 15.35 -13.81
N SER A 103 -14.86 16.10 -12.72
CA SER A 103 -13.60 16.13 -11.99
C SER A 103 -13.39 14.87 -11.16
N LEU A 104 -12.11 14.49 -10.96
CA LEU A 104 -11.73 13.38 -10.08
C LEU A 104 -12.26 13.59 -8.65
N GLY A 105 -12.19 14.82 -8.13
CA GLY A 105 -12.63 15.15 -6.77
C GLY A 105 -14.12 14.89 -6.56
N TYR A 106 -14.97 15.34 -7.49
CA TYR A 106 -16.41 15.09 -7.42
C TYR A 106 -16.73 13.60 -7.52
N ILE A 107 -16.14 12.90 -8.50
CA ILE A 107 -16.38 11.47 -8.72
C ILE A 107 -15.95 10.67 -7.49
N TYR A 108 -14.81 10.99 -6.89
CA TYR A 108 -14.32 10.36 -5.66
C TYR A 108 -15.27 10.59 -4.49
N ALA A 109 -15.62 11.84 -4.20
CA ALA A 109 -16.48 12.15 -3.07
C ALA A 109 -17.89 11.55 -3.20
N ALA A 110 -18.46 11.57 -4.40
CA ALA A 110 -19.73 10.92 -4.68
C ALA A 110 -19.65 9.38 -4.49
N THR A 111 -18.55 8.76 -4.93
CA THR A 111 -18.34 7.31 -4.78
C THR A 111 -18.20 6.91 -3.30
N MET A 112 -17.37 7.64 -2.55
CA MET A 112 -17.16 7.39 -1.11
C MET A 112 -18.45 7.53 -0.30
N LYS A 113 -19.20 8.63 -0.52
CA LYS A 113 -20.50 8.84 0.15
C LYS A 113 -21.51 7.74 -0.17
N LYS A 114 -21.60 7.32 -1.43
CA LYS A 114 -22.53 6.27 -1.85
C LYS A 114 -22.19 4.93 -1.21
N ALA A 115 -20.91 4.62 -1.04
CA ALA A 115 -20.45 3.40 -0.40
C ALA A 115 -20.49 3.47 1.15
N GLY A 116 -20.64 4.67 1.73
CA GLY A 116 -20.57 4.88 3.17
C GLY A 116 -19.15 4.74 3.72
N PHE A 117 -18.12 4.93 2.89
CA PHE A 117 -16.72 4.80 3.28
C PHE A 117 -16.17 6.10 3.84
N ASP A 118 -15.35 5.99 4.89
CA ASP A 118 -14.60 7.10 5.45
C ASP A 118 -13.25 7.26 4.71
N PRO A 119 -13.01 8.37 4.00
CA PRO A 119 -11.76 8.60 3.30
C PRO A 119 -10.58 8.88 4.24
N ASN A 120 -10.84 9.10 5.53
CA ASN A 120 -9.87 9.53 6.54
C ASN A 120 -9.59 8.44 7.59
N LEU A 121 -9.82 7.15 7.28
CA LEU A 121 -9.55 6.02 8.18
C LEU A 121 -8.13 6.03 8.78
N HIS A 122 -7.17 6.60 8.05
CA HIS A 122 -5.77 6.67 8.44
C HIS A 122 -5.36 8.03 9.05
N ALA A 123 -6.31 8.90 9.39
CA ALA A 123 -6.02 10.21 9.95
C ALA A 123 -5.25 10.07 11.28
N GLY A 124 -4.14 10.81 11.41
CA GLY A 124 -3.29 10.78 12.61
C GLY A 124 -2.32 9.60 12.70
N MET A 125 -2.37 8.65 11.75
CA MET A 125 -1.34 7.60 11.66
C MET A 125 -0.01 8.18 11.19
N ALA A 126 1.08 7.71 11.78
CA ALA A 126 2.44 8.04 11.39
C ALA A 126 3.22 6.76 11.10
N ALA A 127 4.06 6.79 10.08
CA ALA A 127 4.87 5.64 9.67
C ALA A 127 6.27 5.71 10.27
N GLU A 128 6.64 4.69 11.04
CA GLU A 128 7.95 4.59 11.72
C GLU A 128 9.07 4.10 10.80
N SER A 129 8.74 3.49 9.66
CA SER A 129 9.69 2.94 8.69
C SER A 129 9.20 3.08 7.25
N ASP A 130 10.08 2.81 6.27
CA ASP A 130 9.72 2.92 4.87
C ASP A 130 8.65 1.92 4.46
N ALA A 131 8.71 0.70 5.00
CA ALA A 131 7.70 -0.34 4.80
C ALA A 131 6.31 0.15 5.26
N HIS A 132 6.24 0.70 6.48
CA HIS A 132 4.98 1.22 7.02
C HIS A 132 4.50 2.46 6.25
N TYR A 133 5.42 3.31 5.77
CA TYR A 133 5.04 4.48 4.97
C TYR A 133 4.44 4.07 3.63
N VAL A 134 5.06 3.11 2.96
CA VAL A 134 4.57 2.59 1.68
C VAL A 134 3.20 1.97 1.86
N GLU A 135 3.01 1.11 2.86
CA GLU A 135 1.71 0.53 3.18
C GLU A 135 0.65 1.61 3.45
N LEU A 136 0.94 2.56 4.34
CA LEU A 136 0.05 3.66 4.69
C LEU A 136 -0.36 4.47 3.44
N ARG A 137 0.61 4.78 2.58
CA ARG A 137 0.36 5.56 1.37
C ARG A 137 -0.48 4.79 0.35
N LEU A 138 -0.23 3.49 0.20
CA LEU A 138 -1.02 2.60 -0.64
C LEU A 138 -2.47 2.55 -0.15
N SER A 139 -2.68 2.31 1.15
CA SER A 139 -4.02 2.25 1.74
C SER A 139 -4.78 3.57 1.56
N GLN A 140 -4.14 4.71 1.85
CA GLN A 140 -4.74 6.04 1.67
C GLN A 140 -5.13 6.40 0.22
N THR A 141 -4.52 5.76 -0.80
CA THR A 141 -4.83 6.06 -2.22
C THR A 141 -5.55 4.96 -2.95
N HIS A 142 -5.74 3.80 -2.34
CA HIS A 142 -6.34 2.62 -2.94
C HIS A 142 -7.68 2.93 -3.64
N ASP A 143 -8.57 3.66 -2.97
CA ASP A 143 -9.88 4.00 -3.53
C ASP A 143 -9.80 5.00 -4.70
N ILE A 144 -8.80 5.88 -4.69
CA ILE A 144 -8.52 6.77 -5.82
C ILE A 144 -8.04 5.95 -7.02
N TRP A 145 -7.23 4.91 -6.79
CA TRP A 145 -6.75 4.04 -7.86
C TRP A 145 -7.90 3.30 -8.53
N HIS A 146 -8.89 2.83 -7.78
CA HIS A 146 -10.09 2.21 -8.33
C HIS A 146 -10.84 3.13 -9.30
N ILE A 147 -10.96 4.41 -8.97
CA ILE A 147 -11.63 5.39 -9.82
C ILE A 147 -10.84 5.64 -11.10
N ILE A 148 -9.53 5.89 -10.99
CA ILE A 148 -8.67 6.21 -12.13
C ILE A 148 -8.56 5.00 -13.09
N THR A 149 -8.43 3.80 -12.55
CA THR A 149 -8.30 2.56 -13.33
C THR A 149 -9.65 1.97 -13.79
N ARG A 150 -10.76 2.69 -13.56
CA ARG A 150 -12.13 2.31 -13.94
C ARG A 150 -12.61 0.95 -13.41
N HIS A 151 -12.06 0.49 -12.29
CA HIS A 151 -12.64 -0.63 -11.54
C HIS A 151 -13.55 -0.05 -10.46
N VAL A 152 -14.87 -0.07 -10.69
CA VAL A 152 -15.84 0.30 -9.66
C VAL A 152 -15.60 -0.60 -8.43
N LEU A 153 -15.38 0.04 -7.27
CA LEU A 153 -15.35 -0.59 -5.95
C LEU A 153 -16.56 -1.53 -5.79
N LYS A 154 -16.31 -2.83 -5.94
CA LYS A 154 -17.27 -3.91 -5.74
C LYS A 154 -16.84 -4.85 -4.61
N LEU A 155 -15.85 -4.46 -3.82
CA LEU A 155 -15.34 -5.26 -2.72
C LEU A 155 -15.71 -4.53 -1.42
N ALA A 156 -16.37 -5.28 -0.53
CA ALA A 156 -16.99 -4.87 0.73
C ALA A 156 -18.45 -4.37 0.63
N SER A 157 -19.37 -5.32 0.48
CA SER A 157 -20.75 -5.25 1.01
C SER A 157 -21.06 -6.55 1.75
#